data_AF-A0A956YZJ7-F1
#
_entry.id   AF-A0A956YZJ7-F1
#
_cell.length_a   1.000
_cell.length_b   1.000
_cell.length_c   1.000
_cell.angle_alpha   90.00
_cell.angle_beta   90.00
_cell.angle_gamma   90.00
#
_symmetry.space_group_name_H-M   'P 1'
#
loop_
_entity.id
_entity.type
_entity.pdbx_description
1 polymer ?
#
loop_
_entity_poly.entity_id
_entity_poly.type
_entity_poly.pdbx_seq_one_letter_code
_entity_poly.pdbx_strand_id
1 'polypeptide(L)'
;LLLARVMPITAVIIPIFSLAVQLSLVNTFSGAILILSAMQLPISLWIMKGFVDSIPIELEESAWLDGCNRLTGLTRIVFPLMAPGVAVTGLFAFLAAWGDFLIPLIILRSPTTFPIAMGLYRAFGNEGSVNFGFLTALSVIYSIPSILLYLFARQYLVKGMTAGGVKM
;
A
#
# COMPACT_ATOMS: atom_id res chain seq x y z
N LEU A 1 -10.85 -11.27 7.06
CA LEU A 1 -9.67 -10.41 6.80
C LEU A 1 -9.74 -9.08 7.55
N LEU A 2 -10.82 -8.28 7.41
CA LEU A 2 -10.90 -6.98 8.09
C LEU A 2 -10.85 -7.07 9.63
N LEU A 3 -11.49 -8.07 10.25
CA LEU A 3 -11.40 -8.31 11.70
C LEU A 3 -9.98 -8.67 12.17
N ALA A 4 -9.17 -9.31 11.32
CA ALA A 4 -7.77 -9.62 11.66
C ALA A 4 -6.90 -8.35 11.74
N ARG A 5 -7.34 -7.23 11.13
CA ARG A 5 -6.65 -5.94 11.22
C ARG A 5 -6.89 -5.18 12.53
N VAL A 6 -7.84 -5.62 13.34
CA VAL A 6 -8.12 -5.03 14.66
C VAL A 6 -7.09 -5.50 15.69
N MET A 7 -6.36 -6.58 15.41
CA MET A 7 -5.27 -7.02 16.26
C MET A 7 -4.16 -5.96 16.30
N PRO A 8 -3.63 -5.65 17.49
CA PRO A 8 -2.52 -4.71 17.60
C PRO A 8 -1.32 -5.27 16.83
N ILE A 9 -0.62 -4.40 16.09
CA ILE A 9 0.52 -4.81 15.25
C ILE A 9 1.60 -5.56 16.05
N THR A 10 1.74 -5.25 17.34
CA THR A 10 2.61 -5.93 18.29
C THR A 10 2.27 -7.40 18.51
N ALA A 11 0.99 -7.79 18.43
CA ALA A 11 0.57 -9.19 18.54
C ALA A 11 0.89 -10.00 17.27
N VAL A 12 0.93 -9.34 16.11
CA VAL A 12 1.14 -10.00 14.81
C VAL A 12 2.63 -10.06 14.43
N ILE A 13 3.49 -9.28 15.08
CA ILE A 13 4.94 -9.24 14.83
C ILE A 13 5.61 -10.60 15.01
N ILE A 14 5.34 -11.29 16.12
CA ILE A 14 5.97 -12.59 16.43
C ILE A 14 5.65 -13.64 15.36
N PRO A 15 4.38 -13.90 15.00
CA PRO A 15 4.07 -14.89 13.97
C PRO A 15 4.58 -14.49 12.59
N ILE A 16 4.55 -13.20 12.22
CA ILE A 16 5.11 -12.73 10.94
C ILE A 16 6.61 -12.99 10.89
N PHE A 17 7.35 -12.69 11.97
CA PHE A 17 8.78 -12.94 12.02
C PHE A 17 9.09 -14.44 11.96
N SER A 18 8.33 -15.27 12.69
CA SER A 18 8.49 -16.73 12.64
C SER A 18 8.27 -17.27 11.22
N LEU A 19 7.23 -16.82 10.52
CA LEU A 19 6.98 -17.18 9.12
C LEU A 19 8.10 -16.70 8.19
N ALA A 20 8.59 -15.47 8.39
CA ALA A 20 9.69 -14.94 7.60
C ALA A 20 10.97 -15.76 7.76
N VAL A 21 11.25 -16.26 8.98
CA VAL A 21 12.39 -17.17 9.23
C VAL A 21 12.17 -18.51 8.53
N GLN A 22 11.00 -19.13 8.67
CA GLN A 22 10.68 -20.42 8.05
C GLN A 22 10.78 -20.37 6.52
N LEU A 23 10.35 -19.25 5.93
CA LEU A 23 10.38 -19.02 4.49
C LEU A 23 11.71 -18.44 3.98
N SER A 24 12.72 -18.29 4.85
CA SER A 24 14.02 -17.68 4.52
C SER A 24 13.92 -16.27 3.89
N LEU A 25 12.92 -15.51 4.32
CA LEU A 25 12.64 -14.15 3.87
C LEU A 25 13.35 -13.08 4.72
N VAL A 26 13.97 -13.47 5.84
CA VAL A 26 14.71 -12.55 6.71
C VAL A 26 15.93 -11.99 5.98
N ASN A 27 16.18 -10.69 6.18
CA ASN A 27 17.27 -9.94 5.54
C ASN A 27 17.20 -9.89 4.00
N THR A 28 16.01 -10.02 3.42
CA THR A 28 15.79 -9.87 1.98
C THR A 28 14.82 -8.73 1.67
N PHE A 29 15.07 -7.99 0.59
CA PHE A 29 14.15 -6.96 0.09
C PHE A 29 12.81 -7.56 -0.34
N SER A 30 12.83 -8.72 -1.02
CA SER A 30 11.63 -9.44 -1.43
C SER A 30 10.77 -9.87 -0.25
N GLY A 31 11.38 -10.32 0.85
CA GLY A 31 10.68 -10.66 2.08
C GLY A 31 9.93 -9.47 2.69
N ALA A 32 10.58 -8.31 2.77
CA ALA A 32 9.95 -7.08 3.24
C ALA A 32 8.78 -6.67 2.34
N ILE A 33 8.96 -6.70 1.01
CA ILE A 33 7.90 -6.36 0.04
C ILE A 33 6.70 -7.29 0.19
N LEU A 34 6.91 -8.60 0.29
CA LEU A 34 5.83 -9.58 0.42
C LEU A 34 5.02 -9.37 1.69
N ILE A 35 5.68 -9.13 2.82
CA ILE A 35 5.02 -8.95 4.11
C ILE A 35 4.25 -7.63 4.16
N LEU A 36 4.84 -6.54 3.68
CA LEU A 36 4.15 -5.25 3.56
C LEU A 36 2.92 -5.36 2.64
N SER A 37 3.07 -6.06 1.51
CA SER A 37 1.97 -6.29 0.57
C SER A 37 0.85 -7.09 1.23
N ALA A 38 1.17 -8.20 1.91
CA ALA A 38 0.20 -9.05 2.58
C ALA A 38 -0.59 -8.31 3.68
N MET A 39 0.07 -7.45 4.45
CA MET A 39 -0.56 -6.60 5.46
C MET A 39 -1.51 -5.55 4.86
N GLN A 40 -1.23 -5.11 3.64
CA GLN A 40 -2.00 -4.10 2.94
C GLN A 40 -3.18 -4.68 2.15
N LEU A 41 -3.12 -5.95 1.75
CA LEU A 41 -4.17 -6.64 0.98
C LEU A 41 -5.59 -6.40 1.49
N PRO A 42 -5.91 -6.49 2.80
CA PRO A 42 -7.29 -6.33 3.27
C PRO A 42 -7.89 -4.95 2.94
N ILE A 43 -7.10 -3.88 3.09
CA ILE A 43 -7.55 -2.54 2.74
C ILE A 43 -7.66 -2.39 1.23
N SER A 44 -6.64 -2.86 0.50
CA SER A 44 -6.64 -2.75 -0.96
C SER A 44 -7.84 -3.46 -1.58
N LEU A 45 -8.17 -4.67 -1.11
CA LEU A 45 -9.35 -5.41 -1.54
C LEU A 45 -10.65 -4.70 -1.17
N TRP A 46 -10.72 -4.08 0.01
CA TRP A 46 -11.90 -3.35 0.43
C TRP A 46 -12.15 -2.09 -0.42
N ILE A 47 -11.10 -1.30 -0.69
CA ILE A 47 -11.19 -0.13 -1.57
C ILE A 47 -11.58 -0.58 -2.97
N MET A 48 -10.85 -1.54 -3.55
CA MET A 48 -11.14 -2.05 -4.89
C MET A 48 -12.56 -2.60 -5.02
N LYS A 49 -13.05 -3.33 -4.00
CA LYS A 49 -14.43 -3.81 -3.96
C LYS A 49 -15.43 -2.66 -4.02
N GLY A 50 -15.21 -1.58 -3.27
CA GLY A 50 -16.09 -0.40 -3.33
C GLY A 50 -16.17 0.22 -4.73
N PHE A 51 -15.07 0.23 -5.48
CA PHE A 51 -15.07 0.69 -6.87
C PHE A 51 -15.74 -0.31 -7.81
N VAL A 52 -15.50 -1.61 -7.66
CA VAL A 52 -16.18 -2.66 -8.45
C VAL A 52 -17.69 -2.57 -8.25
N ASP A 53 -18.15 -2.50 -7.00
CA ASP A 53 -19.58 -2.46 -6.65
C ASP A 53 -20.26 -1.17 -7.16
N SER A 54 -19.49 -0.13 -7.52
CA SER A 54 -20.02 1.11 -8.12
C SER A 54 -20.26 1.02 -9.63
N ILE A 55 -19.70 0.00 -10.30
CA ILE A 55 -19.88 -0.21 -11.74
C ILE A 55 -21.24 -0.88 -11.96
N PRO A 56 -22.13 -0.28 -12.77
CA PRO A 56 -23.44 -0.88 -13.09
C PRO A 56 -23.27 -2.24 -13.77
N ILE A 57 -23.96 -3.27 -13.28
CA ILE A 57 -23.88 -4.64 -13.80
C ILE A 57 -24.40 -4.74 -15.23
N GLU A 58 -25.28 -3.82 -15.62
CA GLU A 58 -25.88 -3.73 -16.95
C GLU A 58 -24.82 -3.57 -18.05
N LEU A 59 -23.64 -2.98 -17.73
CA LEU A 59 -22.51 -2.85 -18.65
C LEU A 59 -21.85 -4.20 -18.96
N GLU A 60 -21.81 -5.11 -17.99
CA GLU A 60 -21.32 -6.49 -18.21
C GLU A 60 -22.36 -7.31 -18.98
N GLU A 61 -23.64 -7.17 -18.63
CA GLU A 61 -24.74 -7.86 -19.31
C GLU A 61 -24.83 -7.45 -20.78
N SER A 62 -24.71 -6.15 -21.11
CA SER A 62 -24.68 -5.70 -22.51
C SER A 62 -23.52 -6.30 -23.29
N ALA A 63 -22.35 -6.44 -22.65
CA ALA A 63 -21.19 -7.05 -23.28
C ALA A 63 -21.38 -8.53 -23.58
N TRP A 64 -22.07 -9.26 -22.68
CA TRP A 64 -22.40 -10.66 -22.88
C TRP A 64 -23.44 -10.85 -23.99
N LEU A 65 -24.40 -9.93 -24.12
CA LEU A 65 -25.34 -9.91 -25.25
C LEU A 65 -24.61 -9.65 -26.58
N ASP A 66 -23.56 -8.83 -26.58
CA ASP A 66 -22.68 -8.59 -27.73
C ASP A 66 -21.71 -9.75 -28.03
N GLY A 67 -21.82 -10.88 -27.32
CA GLY A 67 -21.00 -12.07 -27.52
C GLY A 67 -19.62 -12.04 -26.86
N CYS A 68 -19.34 -11.07 -25.98
CA CYS A 68 -18.11 -11.07 -25.20
C CYS A 68 -18.12 -12.18 -24.14
N ASN A 69 -17.02 -12.92 -24.01
CA ASN A 69 -16.85 -13.83 -22.87
C ASN A 69 -16.58 -13.03 -21.57
N ARG A 70 -16.73 -13.69 -20.40
CA ARG A 70 -16.53 -13.07 -19.08
C ARG A 70 -15.16 -12.43 -18.86
N LEU A 71 -14.08 -13.05 -19.33
CA LEU A 71 -12.72 -12.53 -19.21
C LEU A 71 -12.53 -11.28 -20.09
N THR A 72 -13.12 -11.27 -21.28
CA THR A 72 -13.13 -10.11 -22.19
C THR A 72 -13.92 -8.95 -21.59
N GLY A 73 -15.10 -9.21 -21.00
CA GLY A 73 -15.88 -8.19 -20.29
C GLY A 73 -15.10 -7.60 -19.11
N LEU A 74 -14.50 -8.45 -18.27
CA LEU A 74 -13.68 -7.99 -17.14
C LEU A 74 -12.52 -7.09 -17.59
N THR A 75 -11.76 -7.51 -18.60
CA THR A 75 -10.53 -6.81 -19.01
C THR A 75 -10.79 -5.58 -19.87
N ARG A 76 -11.84 -5.57 -20.71
CA ARG A 76 -12.11 -4.46 -21.63
C ARG A 76 -13.14 -3.45 -21.11
N ILE A 77 -14.01 -3.84 -20.17
CA ILE A 77 -15.08 -2.97 -19.69
C ILE A 77 -14.83 -2.64 -18.22
N VAL A 78 -14.79 -3.65 -17.35
CA VAL A 78 -14.69 -3.43 -15.91
C VAL A 78 -13.34 -2.83 -15.53
N PHE A 79 -12.23 -3.38 -16.06
CA PHE A 79 -10.88 -2.94 -15.68
C PHE A 79 -10.56 -1.46 -16.02
N PRO A 80 -10.89 -0.93 -17.22
CA PRO A 80 -10.74 0.50 -17.50
C PRO A 80 -11.61 1.39 -16.61
N LEU A 81 -12.83 0.95 -16.28
CA LEU A 81 -13.73 1.67 -15.38
C LEU A 81 -13.23 1.65 -13.92
N MET A 82 -12.50 0.61 -13.53
CA MET A 82 -11.82 0.50 -12.24
C MET A 82 -10.50 1.28 -12.15
N ALA A 83 -9.97 1.83 -13.25
CA ALA A 83 -8.71 2.59 -13.26
C ALA A 83 -8.58 3.64 -12.13
N PRO A 84 -9.59 4.49 -11.83
CA PRO A 84 -9.53 5.37 -10.66
C PRO A 84 -9.41 4.61 -9.33
N GLY A 85 -10.10 3.47 -9.18
CA GLY A 85 -9.99 2.62 -8.00
C GLY A 85 -8.60 2.02 -7.80
N VAL A 86 -7.95 1.61 -8.90
CA VAL A 86 -6.55 1.14 -8.88
C VAL A 86 -5.61 2.27 -8.46
N ALA A 87 -5.79 3.48 -8.98
CA ALA A 87 -4.97 4.64 -8.63
C ALA A 87 -5.09 4.99 -7.13
N VAL A 88 -6.32 5.02 -6.60
CA VAL A 88 -6.58 5.28 -5.17
C VAL A 88 -5.99 4.17 -4.30
N THR A 89 -6.21 2.92 -4.67
CA THR A 89 -5.65 1.76 -3.93
C THR A 89 -4.13 1.78 -3.94
N GLY A 90 -3.51 2.09 -5.08
CA GLY A 90 -2.06 2.23 -5.23
C GLY A 90 -1.49 3.35 -4.37
N LEU A 91 -2.16 4.50 -4.30
CA LEU A 91 -1.79 5.60 -3.40
C LEU A 91 -1.77 5.14 -1.94
N PHE A 92 -2.84 4.52 -1.47
CA PHE A 92 -2.91 4.05 -0.08
C PHE A 92 -1.87 2.98 0.22
N ALA A 93 -1.64 2.06 -0.72
CA ALA A 93 -0.62 1.04 -0.59
C ALA A 93 0.80 1.63 -0.53
N PHE A 94 1.09 2.62 -1.38
CA PHE A 94 2.36 3.34 -1.34
C PHE A 94 2.54 4.08 -0.02
N LEU A 95 1.55 4.87 0.42
CA LEU A 95 1.66 5.62 1.66
C LEU A 95 1.86 4.72 2.88
N ALA A 96 1.17 3.57 2.91
CA ALA A 96 1.34 2.58 3.96
C ALA A 96 2.76 1.98 3.94
N ALA A 97 3.24 1.51 2.79
CA ALA A 97 4.55 0.88 2.68
C ALA A 97 5.70 1.89 2.86
N TRP A 98 5.55 3.11 2.34
CA TRP A 98 6.55 4.18 2.47
C TRP A 98 6.70 4.59 3.93
N GLY A 99 5.59 4.73 4.65
CA GLY A 99 5.58 5.13 6.06
C GLY A 99 5.92 4.01 7.06
N ASP A 100 6.00 2.76 6.63
CA ASP A 100 6.24 1.63 7.53
C ASP A 100 7.71 1.55 7.95
N PHE A 101 7.94 1.67 9.25
CA PHE A 101 9.27 1.52 9.85
C PHE A 101 9.42 0.20 10.62
N LEU A 102 8.33 -0.40 11.10
CA LEU A 102 8.37 -1.55 12.01
C LEU A 102 8.76 -2.83 11.27
N ILE A 103 8.14 -3.08 10.13
CA ILE A 103 8.40 -4.30 9.36
C ILE A 103 9.85 -4.32 8.85
N PRO A 104 10.38 -3.25 8.23
CA PRO A 104 11.79 -3.20 7.87
C PRO A 104 12.74 -3.37 9.06
N LEU A 105 12.42 -2.77 10.22
CA LEU A 105 13.23 -2.86 11.45
C LEU A 105 13.37 -4.30 11.97
N ILE A 106 12.32 -5.11 11.80
CA ILE A 106 12.28 -6.48 12.34
C ILE A 106 12.90 -7.49 11.36
N ILE A 107 12.73 -7.26 10.06
CA ILE A 107 13.09 -8.24 9.01
C ILE A 107 14.50 -8.00 8.45
N LEU A 108 14.87 -6.75 8.24
CA LEU A 108 16.13 -6.40 7.59
C LEU A 108 17.23 -6.24 8.63
N ARG A 109 18.43 -6.76 8.33
CA ARG A 109 19.58 -6.70 9.25
C ARG A 109 20.79 -5.98 8.67
N SER A 110 20.89 -5.90 7.35
CA SER A 110 22.00 -5.25 6.66
C SER A 110 21.75 -3.76 6.43
N PRO A 111 22.70 -2.86 6.78
CA PRO A 111 22.60 -1.44 6.47
C PRO A 111 22.40 -1.13 4.98
N THR A 112 22.89 -2.00 4.09
CA THR A 112 22.75 -1.85 2.64
C THR A 112 21.33 -2.09 2.12
N THR A 113 20.47 -2.71 2.92
CA THR A 113 19.07 -2.99 2.55
C THR A 113 18.08 -2.08 3.28
N PHE A 114 18.56 -1.17 4.12
CA PHE A 114 17.69 -0.35 4.96
C PHE A 114 16.98 0.74 4.17
N PRO A 115 15.64 0.83 4.26
CA PRO A 115 14.90 1.98 3.77
C PRO A 115 15.32 3.25 4.52
N ILE A 116 15.10 4.40 3.88
CA ILE A 116 15.39 5.73 4.44
C ILE A 116 14.73 5.91 5.83
N ALA A 117 13.54 5.33 6.04
CA ALA A 117 12.85 5.30 7.33
C ALA A 117 13.71 4.72 8.48
N MET A 118 14.48 3.65 8.23
CA MET A 118 15.41 3.12 9.22
C MET A 118 16.67 3.98 9.37
N GLY A 119 17.07 4.67 8.30
CA GLY A 119 18.14 5.68 8.36
C GLY A 119 17.81 6.81 9.33
N LEU A 120 16.57 7.31 9.33
CA LEU A 120 16.08 8.28 10.32
C LEU A 120 16.21 7.73 11.74
N TYR A 121 15.74 6.50 11.98
CA TYR A 121 15.80 5.88 13.31
C TYR A 121 17.24 5.73 13.82
N ARG A 122 18.18 5.31 12.97
CA ARG A 122 19.59 5.18 13.36
C ARG A 122 20.28 6.52 13.63
N ALA A 123 19.84 7.59 12.95
CA ALA A 123 20.34 8.93 13.20
C ALA A 123 19.96 9.48 14.59
N PHE A 124 18.97 8.89 15.27
CA PHE A 124 18.68 9.17 16.69
C PHE A 124 19.67 8.50 17.66
N GLY A 125 20.44 7.49 17.25
CA GLY A 125 20.89 6.45 18.18
C GLY A 125 22.32 5.94 18.08
N ASN A 126 23.30 6.71 17.60
CA ASN A 126 24.68 6.20 17.55
C ASN A 126 25.73 7.00 18.35
N GLU A 127 25.51 8.28 18.71
CA GLU A 127 26.62 9.12 19.19
C GLU A 127 26.27 10.17 20.26
N GLY A 128 25.22 9.97 21.08
CA GLY A 128 24.91 10.85 22.24
C GLY A 128 24.62 12.33 21.91
N SER A 129 24.73 12.71 20.64
CA SER A 129 24.53 14.03 20.09
C SER A 129 23.60 13.88 18.90
N VAL A 130 22.31 14.09 19.16
CA VAL A 130 21.31 14.09 18.10
C VAL A 130 21.59 15.33 17.24
N ASN A 131 22.09 15.11 16.02
CA ASN A 131 22.25 16.19 15.06
C ASN A 131 20.87 16.55 14.48
N PHE A 132 20.18 17.46 15.15
CA PHE A 132 18.87 17.94 14.73
C PHE A 132 18.90 18.52 13.30
N GLY A 133 19.99 19.18 12.89
CA GLY A 133 20.14 19.69 11.52
C GLY A 133 20.10 18.58 10.47
N PHE A 134 20.88 17.51 10.69
CA PHE A 134 20.88 16.33 9.81
C PHE A 134 19.52 15.62 9.80
N LEU A 135 18.91 15.42 10.98
CA LEU A 135 17.60 14.78 11.08
C LEU A 135 16.49 15.56 10.38
N THR A 136 16.46 16.88 10.55
CA THR A 136 15.48 17.74 9.87
C THR A 136 15.68 17.69 8.36
N ALA A 137 16.93 17.79 7.87
CA ALA A 137 17.22 17.70 6.44
C ALA A 137 16.78 16.35 5.84
N LEU A 138 17.09 15.24 6.53
CA LEU A 138 16.70 13.90 6.10
C LEU A 138 15.16 13.72 6.10
N SER A 139 14.47 14.29 7.09
CA SER A 139 13.00 14.25 7.19
C SER A 139 12.33 15.02 6.06
N VAL A 140 12.87 16.18 5.67
CA VAL A 140 12.38 16.94 4.51
C VAL A 140 12.52 16.11 3.25
N ILE A 141 13.70 15.53 2.99
CA ILE A 141 13.93 14.68 1.82
C ILE A 141 12.98 13.47 1.81
N TYR A 142 12.80 12.83 2.96
CA TYR A 142 11.90 11.68 3.11
C TYR A 142 10.42 12.01 2.83
N SER A 143 10.00 13.26 3.06
CA SER A 143 8.64 13.72 2.77
C SER A 143 8.37 14.01 1.29
N ILE A 144 9.42 14.23 0.48
CA ILE A 144 9.26 14.62 -0.94
C ILE A 144 8.47 13.56 -1.75
N PRO A 145 8.79 12.25 -1.68
CA PRO A 145 8.10 11.25 -2.49
C PRO A 145 6.62 11.12 -2.15
N SER A 146 6.25 11.19 -0.87
CA SER A 146 4.85 11.12 -0.44
C SER A 146 4.06 12.36 -0.89
N ILE A 147 4.67 13.54 -0.82
CA ILE A 147 4.06 14.79 -1.33
C ILE A 147 3.85 14.70 -2.84
N LEU A 148 4.87 14.32 -3.61
CA LEU A 148 4.77 14.20 -5.07
C LEU A 148 3.69 13.21 -5.48
N LEU A 149 3.63 12.06 -4.81
CA LEU A 149 2.66 11.03 -5.11
C LEU A 149 1.23 11.48 -4.72
N TYR A 150 1.07 12.21 -3.62
CA TYR A 150 -0.20 12.86 -3.27
C TYR A 150 -0.64 13.88 -4.33
N LEU A 151 0.27 14.76 -4.78
CA LEU A 151 -0.02 15.76 -5.82
C LEU A 151 -0.46 15.11 -7.14
N PHE A 152 0.13 13.97 -7.50
CA PHE A 152 -0.28 13.19 -8.67
C PHE A 152 -1.62 12.49 -8.45
N ALA A 153 -1.86 11.94 -7.27
CA ALA A 153 -3.04 11.15 -6.98
C ALA A 153 -4.30 12.00 -6.69
N ARG A 154 -4.16 13.28 -6.30
CA ARG A 154 -5.29 14.18 -5.97
C ARG A 154 -6.33 14.25 -7.08
N GLN A 155 -5.92 14.26 -8.35
CA GLN A 155 -6.83 14.33 -9.50
C GLN A 155 -7.70 13.07 -9.65
N TYR A 156 -7.18 11.92 -9.22
CA TYR A 156 -7.89 10.64 -9.26
C TYR A 156 -8.77 10.45 -8.02
N LEU A 157 -8.34 10.96 -6.86
CA LEU A 157 -9.16 11.01 -5.64
C LEU A 157 -10.44 11.83 -5.85
N VAL A 158 -10.33 13.02 -6.45
CA VAL A 158 -11.49 13.87 -6.74
C VAL A 158 -12.47 13.16 -7.68
N LYS A 159 -11.98 12.50 -8.74
CA LYS A 159 -12.82 11.73 -9.68
C LYS A 159 -13.45 10.49 -9.04
N GLY A 160 -12.72 9.78 -8.17
CA GLY A 160 -13.22 8.60 -7.45
C GLY A 160 -14.30 8.96 -6.43
N MET A 161 -14.16 10.09 -5.74
CA MET A 161 -15.18 10.60 -4.80
C MET A 161 -16.46 11.04 -5.52
N THR A 162 -16.38 11.58 -6.74
CA THR A 162 -17.58 11.93 -7.52
C THR A 162 -18.30 10.70 -8.10
N ALA A 163 -17.59 9.62 -8.38
CA ALA A 163 -18.19 8.37 -8.88
C ALA A 163 -18.85 7.56 -7.75
N GLY A 164 -18.25 7.53 -6.55
CA GLY A 164 -18.82 6.87 -5.37
C GLY A 164 -19.82 7.73 -4.57
N GLY A 165 -19.86 9.03 -4.80
CA GLY A 165 -20.67 10.00 -4.03
C GLY A 165 -22.10 10.21 -4.49
N VAL A 166 -22.58 9.49 -5.52
CA VAL A 166 -23.98 9.59 -6.00
C VAL A 166 -24.93 8.62 -5.26
N LYS A 167 -24.45 7.87 -4.26
CA LYS A 167 -25.29 7.09 -3.35
C LYS A 167 -24.83 7.22 -1.90
N MET A 168 -25.09 8.38 -1.30
CA MET A 168 -25.41 8.49 0.13
C MET A 168 -26.81 9.07 0.26
#